data_AF-A0A839ESW3-F1
#
_entry.id   AF-A0A839ESW3-F1
#
_cell.length_a   1.000
_cell.length_b   1.000
_cell.length_c   1.000
_cell.angle_alpha   90.00
_cell.angle_beta   90.00
_cell.angle_gamma   90.00
#
_symmetry.space_group_name_H-M   'P 1'
#
loop_
_entity.id
_entity.type
_entity.pdbx_description
1 polymer ?
#
loop_
_entity_poly.entity_id
_entity_poly.type
_entity_poly.pdbx_seq_one_letter_code
_entity_poly.pdbx_strand_id
1 'polypeptide(L)'
;MAGNTPDLTLAERQVADVIARADRKLAAAVSRALEESTKIVAAEMRAIDQEDAAPAMQYFAAIVHQRMYCLMCGADPDTFEGGDPEVACHVIRNSQNIARHYWSADIEPSLAK
;
A
#
# COMPACT_ATOMS: atom_id res chain seq x y z
N MET A 1 -19.87 22.05 -16.80
CA MET A 1 -19.19 21.35 -17.90
C MET A 1 -19.41 19.86 -17.69
N ALA A 2 -20.48 19.30 -18.25
CA ALA A 2 -20.77 17.86 -18.14
C ALA A 2 -19.77 17.12 -19.03
N GLY A 3 -18.69 16.62 -18.41
CA GLY A 3 -17.65 15.87 -19.10
C GLY A 3 -18.23 14.57 -19.65
N ASN A 4 -18.13 14.43 -20.97
CA ASN A 4 -18.49 13.24 -21.74
C ASN A 4 -17.63 12.06 -21.27
N THR A 5 -18.07 11.37 -20.21
CA THR A 5 -17.41 10.15 -19.75
C THR A 5 -17.81 9.07 -20.74
N PRO A 6 -16.87 8.42 -21.45
CA PRO A 6 -17.22 7.39 -22.42
C PRO A 6 -18.05 6.32 -21.72
N ASP A 7 -19.25 6.03 -22.24
CA ASP A 7 -20.06 4.97 -21.68
C ASP A 7 -19.41 3.64 -22.07
N LEU A 8 -18.92 2.91 -21.06
CA LEU A 8 -18.20 1.65 -21.26
C LEU A 8 -19.11 0.67 -22.01
N THR A 9 -18.55 -0.07 -22.95
CA THR A 9 -19.24 -1.22 -23.53
C THR A 9 -19.57 -2.24 -22.44
N LEU A 10 -20.53 -3.14 -22.69
CA LEU A 10 -20.86 -4.21 -21.74
C LEU A 10 -19.64 -5.05 -21.38
N ALA A 11 -18.77 -5.34 -22.36
CA ALA A 11 -17.54 -6.11 -22.15
C ALA A 11 -16.57 -5.37 -21.22
N GLU A 12 -16.35 -4.07 -21.43
CA GLU A 12 -15.48 -3.27 -20.57
C GLU A 12 -16.02 -3.17 -19.13
N ARG A 13 -17.34 -3.04 -18.95
CA ARG A 13 -17.96 -3.08 -17.62
C ARG A 13 -17.72 -4.43 -16.92
N GLN A 14 -17.88 -5.53 -17.64
CA GLN A 14 -17.64 -6.87 -17.09
C GLN A 14 -16.18 -7.07 -16.66
N VAL A 15 -15.23 -6.57 -17.46
CA VAL A 15 -13.80 -6.59 -17.11
C VAL A 15 -13.53 -5.77 -15.86
N ALA A 16 -14.01 -4.52 -15.82
CA ALA A 16 -13.86 -3.64 -14.65
C ALA A 16 -14.44 -4.26 -13.38
N ASP A 17 -15.60 -4.92 -13.49
CA ASP A 17 -16.25 -5.61 -12.38
C ASP A 17 -15.44 -6.80 -11.86
N VAL A 18 -14.80 -7.57 -12.75
CA VAL A 18 -13.91 -8.68 -12.36
C VAL A 18 -12.71 -8.13 -11.59
N ILE A 19 -12.04 -7.10 -12.12
CA ILE A 19 -10.87 -6.47 -11.49
C ILE A 19 -11.26 -5.90 -10.13
N ALA A 20 -12.33 -5.11 -10.04
CA ALA A 20 -12.77 -4.50 -8.80
C ALA A 20 -13.13 -5.54 -7.73
N ARG A 21 -13.69 -6.69 -8.13
CA ARG A 21 -13.92 -7.82 -7.19
C ARG A 21 -12.61 -8.42 -6.70
N ALA A 22 -11.61 -8.58 -7.57
CA ALA A 22 -10.30 -9.08 -7.19
C ALA A 22 -9.60 -8.11 -6.23
N ASP A 23 -9.63 -6.81 -6.52
CA ASP A 23 -9.04 -5.76 -5.67
C ASP A 23 -9.65 -5.76 -4.27
N ARG A 24 -10.98 -5.83 -4.16
CA ARG A 24 -11.65 -5.93 -2.85
C ARG A 24 -11.25 -7.17 -2.07
N LYS A 25 -11.10 -8.31 -2.75
CA LYS A 25 -10.65 -9.55 -2.12
C LYS A 25 -9.21 -9.45 -1.63
N LEU A 26 -8.32 -8.86 -2.44
CA LEU A 26 -6.93 -8.63 -2.07
C LEU A 26 -6.83 -7.70 -0.86
N ALA A 27 -7.54 -6.56 -0.89
CA ALA A 27 -7.57 -5.62 0.24
C ALA A 27 -8.04 -6.30 1.53
N ALA A 28 -9.12 -7.09 1.47
CA ALA A 28 -9.61 -7.84 2.63
C ALA A 28 -8.61 -8.90 3.14
N ALA A 29 -7.87 -9.55 2.24
CA ALA A 29 -6.84 -10.51 2.61
C ALA A 29 -5.65 -9.82 3.31
N VAL A 30 -5.21 -8.67 2.82
CA VAL A 30 -4.14 -7.88 3.45
C VAL A 30 -4.57 -7.39 4.84
N SER A 31 -5.78 -6.84 4.99
CA SER A 31 -6.29 -6.41 6.31
C SER A 31 -6.33 -7.57 7.30
N ARG A 32 -6.80 -8.74 6.88
CA ARG A 32 -6.83 -9.93 7.73
C ARG A 32 -5.43 -10.38 8.15
N ALA A 33 -4.48 -10.41 7.21
CA ALA A 33 -3.11 -10.78 7.51
C ALA A 33 -2.48 -9.84 8.55
N LEU A 34 -2.72 -8.53 8.44
CA LEU A 34 -2.23 -7.54 9.42
C LEU A 34 -2.81 -7.77 10.82
N GLU A 35 -4.10 -8.04 10.92
CA GLU A 35 -4.76 -8.36 12.20
C GLU A 35 -4.23 -9.67 12.81
N GLU A 36 -4.07 -10.71 11.99
CA GLU A 36 -3.56 -12.01 12.42
C GLU A 36 -2.12 -11.91 12.93
N SER A 37 -1.23 -11.25 12.18
CA SER A 37 0.16 -11.04 12.60
C SER A 37 0.24 -10.25 13.91
N THR A 38 -0.60 -9.21 14.08
CA THR A 38 -0.64 -8.42 15.31
C THR A 38 -1.05 -9.28 16.51
N LYS A 39 -2.07 -10.14 16.35
CA LYS A 39 -2.54 -11.05 17.42
C LYS A 39 -1.50 -12.10 17.78
N ILE A 40 -0.84 -12.70 16.79
CA ILE A 40 0.19 -13.71 16.99
C ILE A 40 1.34 -13.12 17.80
N VAL A 41 1.89 -11.97 17.37
CA VAL A 41 3.03 -11.36 18.04
C VAL A 41 2.67 -10.88 19.45
N ALA A 42 1.46 -10.34 19.67
CA ALA A 42 1.01 -10.00 21.01
C ALA A 42 0.93 -11.22 21.94
N ALA A 43 0.44 -12.36 21.44
CA ALA A 43 0.37 -13.60 22.21
C ALA A 43 1.77 -14.17 22.52
N GLU A 44 2.67 -14.17 21.54
CA GLU A 44 4.05 -14.64 21.71
C GLU A 44 4.86 -13.75 22.66
N MET A 45 4.70 -12.42 22.56
CA MET A 45 5.33 -11.47 23.47
C MET A 45 4.82 -11.63 24.91
N ARG A 46 3.52 -11.86 25.10
CA ARG A 46 2.95 -12.18 26.43
C ARG A 46 3.53 -13.48 26.99
N ALA A 47 3.73 -14.50 26.14
CA ALA A 47 4.30 -15.79 26.57
C ALA A 47 5.75 -15.68 27.10
N ILE A 48 6.45 -14.58 26.80
CA ILE A 48 7.79 -14.29 27.30
C ILE A 48 7.83 -13.08 28.26
N ASP A 49 6.68 -12.69 28.83
CA ASP A 49 6.53 -11.54 29.75
C ASP A 49 7.00 -10.19 29.15
N GLN A 50 6.84 -10.00 27.84
CA GLN A 50 7.21 -8.78 27.09
C GLN A 50 6.00 -8.14 26.39
N GLU A 51 4.80 -8.22 26.96
CA GLU A 51 3.56 -7.73 26.30
C GLU A 51 3.65 -6.26 25.87
N ASP A 52 4.29 -5.40 26.67
CA ASP A 52 4.49 -3.97 26.36
C ASP A 52 5.41 -3.72 25.15
N ALA A 53 6.19 -4.73 24.74
CA ALA A 53 7.07 -4.66 23.56
C ALA A 53 6.37 -5.10 22.26
N ALA A 54 5.11 -5.56 22.32
CA ALA A 54 4.39 -6.01 21.14
C ALA A 54 4.19 -4.86 20.13
N PRO A 55 4.63 -5.01 18.86
CA PRO A 55 4.42 -4.00 17.85
C PRO A 55 2.94 -3.76 17.55
N ALA A 56 2.57 -2.50 17.33
CA ALA A 56 1.24 -2.16 16.85
C ALA A 56 1.04 -2.60 15.39
N MET A 57 -0.22 -2.74 14.95
CA MET A 57 -0.57 -3.14 13.57
C MET A 57 0.12 -2.27 12.50
N GLN A 58 0.34 -0.99 12.78
CA GLN A 58 1.00 -0.03 11.89
C GLN A 58 2.45 -0.43 11.55
N TYR A 59 3.12 -1.17 12.44
CA TYR A 59 4.46 -1.72 12.17
C TYR A 59 4.40 -2.72 11.00
N PHE A 60 3.47 -3.67 11.04
CA PHE A 60 3.28 -4.63 9.96
C PHE A 60 2.77 -3.96 8.68
N ALA A 61 1.91 -2.95 8.80
CA ALA A 61 1.46 -2.17 7.65
C ALA A 61 2.64 -1.46 6.96
N ALA A 62 3.60 -0.93 7.72
CA ALA A 62 4.82 -0.33 7.18
C ALA A 62 5.70 -1.38 6.46
N ILE A 63 5.84 -2.60 7.00
CA ILE A 63 6.56 -3.70 6.33
C ILE A 63 5.90 -4.04 4.99
N VAL A 64 4.58 -4.23 4.98
CA VAL A 64 3.83 -4.53 3.75
C VAL A 64 3.99 -3.38 2.74
N HIS A 65 3.88 -2.13 3.20
CA HIS A 65 4.07 -0.96 2.34
C HIS A 65 5.46 -0.93 1.71
N GLN A 66 6.52 -1.18 2.48
CA GLN A 66 7.90 -1.20 1.99
C GLN A 66 8.10 -2.29 0.92
N ARG A 67 7.60 -3.50 1.15
CA ARG A 67 7.69 -4.60 0.16
C ARG A 67 6.93 -4.28 -1.12
N MET A 68 5.73 -3.72 -1.00
CA MET A 68 4.94 -3.30 -2.15
C MET A 68 5.57 -2.14 -2.91
N TYR A 69 6.24 -1.22 -2.21
CA TYR A 69 7.02 -0.16 -2.83
C TYR A 69 8.13 -0.74 -3.72
N CYS A 70 8.90 -1.71 -3.22
CA CYS A 70 9.90 -2.42 -4.02
C CYS A 70 9.29 -3.06 -5.26
N LEU A 71 8.20 -3.82 -5.10
CA LEU A 71 7.51 -4.46 -6.23
C LEU A 71 7.05 -3.44 -7.28
N MET A 72 6.45 -2.31 -6.86
CA MET A 72 6.02 -1.26 -7.79
C MET A 72 7.20 -0.62 -8.53
N CYS A 73 8.37 -0.53 -7.89
CA CYS A 73 9.59 0.01 -8.50
C CYS A 73 10.37 -1.04 -9.30
N GLY A 74 9.91 -2.29 -9.40
CA GLY A 74 10.65 -3.37 -10.06
C GLY A 74 11.85 -3.90 -9.26
N ALA A 75 11.98 -3.51 -7.99
CA ALA A 75 13.02 -4.01 -7.10
C ALA A 75 12.63 -5.35 -6.46
N ASP A 76 13.63 -6.11 -6.02
CA ASP A 76 13.46 -7.26 -5.15
C ASP A 76 12.99 -6.82 -3.75
N PRO A 77 11.85 -7.32 -3.22
CA PRO A 77 11.33 -6.89 -1.92
C PRO A 77 12.11 -7.39 -0.69
N ASP A 78 13.00 -8.36 -0.86
CA ASP A 78 13.82 -8.92 0.20
C ASP A 78 15.23 -8.29 0.23
N THR A 79 15.77 -7.87 -0.92
CA THR A 79 17.12 -7.27 -1.02
C THR A 79 17.13 -5.77 -1.34
N PHE A 80 16.02 -5.20 -1.81
CA PHE A 80 15.89 -3.82 -2.32
C PHE A 80 16.63 -3.53 -3.63
N GLU A 81 17.27 -4.53 -4.25
CA GLU A 81 18.08 -4.34 -5.46
C GLU A 81 17.23 -4.34 -6.74
N GLY A 82 17.77 -3.75 -7.81
CA GLY A 82 17.20 -3.83 -9.17
C GLY A 82 16.07 -2.85 -9.50
N GLY A 83 15.70 -1.97 -8.58
CA GLY A 83 14.62 -0.99 -8.78
C GLY A 83 14.90 0.10 -9.81
N ASP A 84 13.83 0.62 -10.39
CA ASP A 84 13.82 1.77 -11.29
C ASP A 84 13.68 3.08 -10.48
N PRO A 85 14.69 3.97 -10.51
CA PRO A 85 14.67 5.22 -9.75
C PRO A 85 13.64 6.24 -10.24
N GLU A 86 13.26 6.21 -11.53
CA GLU A 86 12.23 7.09 -12.08
C GLU A 86 10.85 6.66 -11.56
N VAL A 87 10.56 5.35 -11.61
CA VAL A 87 9.32 4.79 -11.05
C VAL A 87 9.22 5.04 -9.55
N ALA A 88 10.33 4.85 -8.81
CA ALA A 88 10.42 5.18 -7.40
C ALA A 88 10.01 6.64 -7.10
N CYS A 89 10.56 7.60 -7.85
CA CYS A 89 10.20 9.02 -7.72
C CYS A 89 8.71 9.27 -8.01
N HIS A 90 8.15 8.58 -9.01
CA HIS A 90 6.72 8.71 -9.33
C HIS A 90 5.82 8.16 -8.22
N VAL A 91 6.15 7.01 -7.63
CA VAL A 91 5.39 6.43 -6.52
C VAL A 91 5.43 7.34 -5.29
N ILE A 92 6.59 7.90 -4.95
CA ILE A 92 6.72 8.88 -3.86
C ILE A 92 5.84 10.10 -4.13
N ARG A 93 5.91 10.66 -5.35
CA ARG A 93 5.10 11.83 -5.73
C ARG A 93 3.61 11.53 -5.66
N ASN A 94 3.18 10.33 -6.02
CA ASN A 94 1.79 9.90 -5.88
C ASN A 94 1.34 9.93 -4.42
N SER A 95 2.12 9.33 -3.51
CA SER A 95 1.82 9.37 -2.06
C SER A 95 1.79 10.78 -1.50
N GLN A 96 2.72 11.65 -1.92
CA GLN A 96 2.71 13.07 -1.55
C GLN A 96 1.44 13.78 -2.06
N ASN A 97 1.02 13.50 -3.29
CA ASN A 97 -0.19 14.10 -3.86
C ASN A 97 -1.45 13.68 -3.10
N ILE A 98 -1.56 12.41 -2.70
CA ILE A 98 -2.64 11.93 -1.82
C ILE A 98 -2.65 12.72 -0.51
N ALA A 99 -1.49 12.84 0.15
CA ALA A 99 -1.39 13.53 1.42
C ALA A 99 -1.71 15.04 1.31
N ARG A 100 -1.24 15.72 0.27
CA ARG A 100 -1.60 17.12 -0.01
C ARG A 100 -3.10 17.27 -0.25
N HIS A 101 -3.67 16.41 -1.10
CA HIS A 101 -5.05 16.58 -1.55
C HIS A 101 -6.08 16.20 -0.48
N TYR A 102 -5.87 15.08 0.21
CA TYR A 102 -6.87 14.54 1.15
C TYR A 102 -6.62 14.94 2.60
N TRP A 103 -5.39 15.32 2.97
CA TRP A 103 -5.03 15.64 4.35
C TRP A 103 -4.39 17.03 4.52
N SER A 104 -4.33 17.82 3.45
CA SER A 104 -3.74 19.17 3.45
C SER A 104 -2.31 19.21 3.98
N ALA A 105 -1.55 18.13 3.77
CA ALA A 105 -0.18 18.06 4.24
C ALA A 105 0.69 19.11 3.55
N ASP A 106 1.47 19.86 4.34
CA ASP A 106 2.54 20.71 3.82
C ASP A 106 3.79 19.85 3.60
N ILE A 107 4.11 19.60 2.33
CA ILE A 107 5.18 18.68 1.93
C ILE A 107 6.20 19.48 1.15
N GLU A 108 7.41 19.59 1.71
CA GLU A 108 8.54 20.18 1.02
C GLU A 108 8.77 19.51 -0.35
N PRO A 109 9.13 20.29 -1.39
CA PRO A 109 9.44 19.72 -2.70
C PRO A 109 10.58 18.70 -2.58
N SER A 110 10.34 17.46 -3.01
CA SER A 110 11.41 16.46 -3.11
C SER A 110 12.48 16.97 -4.09
N LEU A 111 13.75 16.95 -3.67
CA LEU A 111 14.91 17.25 -4.51
C LEU A 111 15.13 16.16 -5.59
N ALA A 112 14.19 16.01 -6.52
CA ALA A 112 14.40 15.22 -7.72
C ALA A 112 14.67 16.20 -8.86
N LYS A 113 15.95 16.30 -9.26
CA LYS A 113 16.40 16.98 -10.49
C LYS A 113 16.11 16.09 -11.69
#